data_AF-A0A2D8SG10-F1
#
_entry.id   AF-A0A2D8SG10-F1
#
_cell.length_a   1.000
_cell.length_b   1.000
_cell.length_c   1.000
_cell.angle_alpha   90.00
_cell.angle_beta   90.00
_cell.angle_gamma   90.00
#
_symmetry.space_group_name_H-M   'P 1'
#
loop_
_entity.id
_entity.type
_entity.pdbx_description
1 polymer ?
#
loop_
_entity_poly.entity_id
_entity_poly.type
_entity_poly.pdbx_seq_one_letter_code
_entity_poly.pdbx_strand_id
1 'polypeptide(L)'
;MGKPPISLPAGGNSVMMVSTGSDEEVAAAWKFVKFATSGIGAALVAETTGYIPPNKAANDLLTDFYAQNPNKYTAVEQSGLLADWIAYPGDNGLAITQVLYDGMESIVTGDSNDMEALQEELVEEVSDLLP
;
A
#
# COMPACT_ATOMS: atom_id res chain seq x y z
N MET A 1 -5.50 10.51 -26.06
CA MET A 1 -5.43 9.47 -25.00
C MET A 1 -4.02 9.50 -24.43
N GLY A 2 -3.89 9.46 -23.09
CA GLY A 2 -2.58 9.51 -22.42
C GLY A 2 -1.74 8.25 -22.71
N LYS A 3 -0.42 8.35 -22.52
CA LYS A 3 0.48 7.20 -22.56
C LYS A 3 0.23 6.33 -21.31
N PRO A 4 0.48 5.00 -21.36
CA PRO A 4 0.47 4.17 -20.17
C PRO A 4 1.43 4.72 -19.10
N PRO A 5 1.10 4.60 -17.80
CA PRO A 5 2.00 5.03 -16.73
C PRO A 5 3.29 4.22 -16.77
N ILE A 6 4.42 4.89 -16.49
CA ILE A 6 5.74 4.24 -16.42
C ILE A 6 5.85 3.40 -15.15
N SER A 7 5.23 3.85 -14.07
CA SER A 7 5.19 3.18 -12.77
C SER A 7 3.89 3.50 -12.03
N LEU A 8 3.50 2.60 -11.13
CA LEU A 8 2.38 2.76 -10.21
C LEU A 8 2.88 2.64 -8.77
N PRO A 9 2.36 3.42 -7.81
CA PRO A 9 2.71 3.23 -6.41
C PRO A 9 2.21 1.85 -5.94
N ALA A 10 3.09 1.07 -5.30
CA ALA A 10 2.66 -0.12 -4.60
C ALA A 10 1.82 0.26 -3.36
N GLY A 11 0.71 -0.46 -3.16
CA GLY A 11 -0.12 -0.39 -1.96
C GLY A 11 -0.23 -1.76 -1.32
N GLY A 12 -0.79 -1.83 -0.12
CA GLY A 12 -1.05 -3.12 0.52
C GLY A 12 -1.10 -3.06 2.03
N ASN A 13 -1.17 -4.25 2.63
CA ASN A 13 -1.17 -4.44 4.07
C ASN A 13 -0.13 -5.50 4.42
N SER A 14 0.49 -5.36 5.59
CA SER A 14 1.36 -6.36 6.18
C SER A 14 0.68 -7.04 7.35
N VAL A 15 0.83 -8.36 7.49
CA VAL A 15 0.54 -9.05 8.74
C VAL A 15 1.74 -8.89 9.65
N MET A 16 1.56 -8.12 10.73
CA MET A 16 2.60 -7.85 11.73
C MET A 16 2.32 -8.65 13.00
N MET A 17 3.35 -9.22 13.60
CA MET A 17 3.26 -9.93 14.88
C MET A 17 4.11 -9.21 15.91
N VAL A 18 3.46 -8.78 17.00
CA VAL A 18 4.08 -8.25 18.21
C VAL A 18 3.53 -9.06 19.38
N SER A 19 4.31 -9.28 20.44
CA SER A 19 3.86 -10.11 21.56
C SER A 19 4.42 -9.66 22.89
N THR A 20 3.55 -9.70 23.90
CA THR A 20 3.89 -9.77 25.32
C THR A 20 3.26 -11.02 25.97
N GLY A 21 2.74 -11.93 25.16
CA GLY A 21 2.03 -13.14 25.58
C GLY A 21 2.95 -14.33 25.81
N SER A 22 2.34 -15.46 26.15
CA SER A 22 3.00 -16.75 26.35
C SER A 22 3.52 -17.35 25.03
N ASP A 23 4.44 -18.31 25.15
CA ASP A 23 4.97 -19.05 23.99
C ASP A 23 3.87 -19.77 23.20
N GLU A 24 2.82 -20.23 23.88
CA GLU A 24 1.68 -20.89 23.23
C GLU A 24 0.88 -19.91 22.35
N GLU A 25 0.65 -18.69 22.85
CA GLU A 25 -0.03 -17.63 22.09
C GLU A 25 0.80 -17.19 20.89
N VAL A 26 2.12 -17.05 21.06
CA VAL A 26 3.05 -16.73 19.95
C VAL A 26 3.04 -17.84 18.91
N ALA A 27 3.06 -19.12 19.33
CA ALA A 27 3.01 -20.25 18.41
C ALA A 27 1.68 -20.30 17.64
N ALA A 28 0.56 -19.99 18.30
CA ALA A 28 -0.76 -19.93 17.68
C ALA A 28 -0.84 -18.77 16.67
N ALA A 29 -0.39 -17.57 17.04
CA ALA A 29 -0.31 -16.42 16.14
C ALA A 29 0.56 -16.74 14.92
N TRP A 30 1.73 -17.34 15.11
CA TRP A 30 2.60 -17.72 14.01
C TRP A 30 1.97 -18.75 13.06
N LYS A 31 1.20 -19.71 13.59
CA LYS A 31 0.44 -20.65 12.77
C LYS A 31 -0.59 -19.93 11.91
N PHE A 32 -1.29 -18.95 12.47
CA PHE A 32 -2.24 -18.13 11.73
C PHE A 32 -1.55 -17.30 10.64
N VAL A 33 -0.46 -16.59 10.96
CA VAL A 33 0.28 -15.77 9.97
C VAL A 33 0.71 -16.62 8.77
N LYS A 34 1.26 -17.81 9.02
CA LYS A 34 1.65 -18.75 7.94
C LYS A 34 0.46 -19.21 7.11
N PHE A 35 -0.69 -19.45 7.72
CA PHE A 35 -1.89 -19.84 6.99
C PHE A 35 -2.41 -18.66 6.14
N ALA A 36 -2.59 -17.49 6.74
CA ALA A 36 -3.11 -16.29 6.08
C ALA A 36 -2.25 -15.87 4.88
N THR A 37 -0.93 -16.07 4.98
CA THR A 37 0.03 -15.76 3.91
C THR A 37 0.40 -16.96 3.03
N SER A 38 -0.21 -18.13 3.23
CA SER A 38 -0.05 -19.31 2.36
C SER A 38 -0.71 -19.09 0.98
N GLY A 39 -0.50 -20.01 0.03
CA GLY A 39 -1.19 -19.96 -1.26
C GLY A 39 -2.71 -19.93 -1.13
N ILE A 40 -3.28 -20.81 -0.29
CA ILE A 40 -4.73 -20.89 -0.08
C ILE A 40 -5.27 -19.65 0.66
N GLY A 41 -4.59 -19.24 1.74
CA GLY A 41 -5.01 -18.07 2.53
C GLY A 41 -4.99 -16.79 1.70
N ALA A 42 -3.91 -16.58 0.94
CA ALA A 42 -3.79 -15.43 0.05
C ALA A 42 -4.77 -15.47 -1.13
N ALA A 43 -5.03 -16.65 -1.72
CA ALA A 43 -6.02 -16.79 -2.79
C ALA A 43 -7.42 -16.40 -2.30
N LEU A 44 -7.81 -16.84 -1.09
CA LEU A 44 -9.09 -16.48 -0.50
C LEU A 44 -9.27 -14.96 -0.34
N VAL A 45 -8.21 -14.24 0.04
CA VAL A 45 -8.22 -12.78 0.12
C VAL A 45 -8.46 -12.17 -1.26
N ALA A 46 -7.73 -12.61 -2.29
CA ALA A 46 -7.90 -12.11 -3.65
C ALA A 46 -9.32 -12.34 -4.19
N GLU A 47 -9.88 -13.52 -3.96
CA GLU A 47 -11.23 -13.89 -4.43
C GLU A 47 -12.32 -12.99 -3.82
N THR A 48 -12.18 -12.65 -2.54
CA THR A 48 -13.22 -12.02 -1.74
C THR A 48 -13.13 -10.50 -1.68
N THR A 49 -11.98 -9.90 -1.97
CA THR A 49 -11.75 -8.45 -1.73
C THR A 49 -11.41 -7.64 -2.97
N GLY A 50 -10.72 -8.24 -3.96
CA GLY A 50 -10.10 -7.50 -5.07
C GLY A 50 -8.61 -7.16 -4.87
N TYR A 51 -8.00 -7.56 -3.74
CA TYR A 51 -6.54 -7.54 -3.60
C TYR A 51 -5.86 -8.44 -4.63
N ILE A 52 -4.61 -8.09 -4.98
CA ILE A 52 -3.72 -8.95 -5.75
C ILE A 52 -3.08 -9.98 -4.80
N PRO A 53 -3.00 -11.27 -5.16
CA PRO A 53 -2.28 -12.27 -4.38
C PRO A 53 -0.77 -11.94 -4.25
N PRO A 54 -0.21 -11.93 -3.03
CA PRO A 54 1.19 -11.54 -2.79
C PRO A 54 2.23 -12.61 -3.15
N ASN A 55 1.83 -13.83 -3.54
CA ASN A 55 2.77 -14.93 -3.77
C ASN A 55 2.35 -15.83 -4.95
N LYS A 56 3.34 -16.50 -5.53
CA LYS A 56 3.15 -17.40 -6.67
C LYS A 56 2.21 -18.58 -6.36
N ALA A 57 2.28 -19.14 -5.16
CA ALA A 57 1.42 -20.26 -4.77
C ALA A 57 -0.07 -19.89 -4.78
N ALA A 58 -0.43 -18.64 -4.48
CA ALA A 58 -1.79 -18.14 -4.61
C ALA A 58 -2.16 -17.86 -6.08
N ASN A 59 -1.24 -17.26 -6.85
CA ASN A 59 -1.46 -17.02 -8.29
C ASN A 59 -1.82 -18.30 -9.05
N ASP A 60 -1.11 -19.40 -8.77
CA ASP A 60 -1.34 -20.69 -9.44
C ASP A 60 -2.77 -21.24 -9.18
N LEU A 61 -3.42 -20.84 -8.08
CA LEU A 61 -4.78 -21.26 -7.71
C LEU A 61 -5.88 -20.39 -8.36
N LEU A 62 -5.55 -19.20 -8.87
CA LEU A 62 -6.54 -18.19 -9.27
C LEU A 62 -6.80 -18.12 -10.78
N THR A 63 -6.21 -19.03 -11.57
CA THR A 63 -6.34 -19.03 -13.04
C THR A 63 -7.79 -19.02 -13.50
N ASP A 64 -8.60 -19.97 -13.04
CA ASP A 64 -10.02 -20.08 -13.42
C ASP A 64 -10.86 -18.92 -12.86
N PHE A 65 -10.48 -18.42 -11.67
CA PHE A 65 -11.13 -17.28 -11.05
C PHE A 65 -11.01 -16.02 -11.91
N TYR A 66 -9.81 -15.73 -12.41
CA TYR A 66 -9.59 -14.57 -13.28
C TYR A 66 -10.22 -14.74 -14.66
N ALA A 67 -10.26 -15.96 -15.21
CA ALA A 67 -10.98 -16.23 -16.46
C ALA A 67 -12.49 -15.92 -16.33
N GLN A 68 -13.08 -16.20 -15.17
CA GLN A 68 -14.49 -15.90 -14.87
C GLN A 68 -14.71 -14.44 -14.44
N ASN A 69 -13.67 -13.76 -13.96
CA ASN A 69 -13.72 -12.40 -13.42
C ASN A 69 -12.65 -11.51 -14.07
N PRO A 70 -12.73 -11.24 -15.39
CA PRO A 70 -11.65 -10.57 -16.12
C PRO A 70 -11.32 -9.17 -15.57
N ASN A 71 -12.30 -8.44 -15.05
CA ASN A 71 -12.05 -7.12 -14.42
C ASN A 71 -11.15 -7.19 -13.19
N LYS A 72 -11.09 -8.34 -12.50
CA LYS A 72 -10.20 -8.55 -11.34
C LYS A 72 -8.77 -8.87 -11.78
N TYR A 73 -8.56 -9.27 -13.04
CA TYR A 73 -7.23 -9.56 -13.56
C TYR A 73 -6.44 -8.30 -13.91
N THR A 74 -7.11 -7.19 -14.21
CA THR A 74 -6.47 -5.89 -14.54
C THR A 74 -5.40 -5.47 -13.51
N ALA A 75 -5.69 -5.65 -12.22
CA ALA A 75 -4.74 -5.31 -11.15
C ALA A 75 -3.49 -6.21 -11.19
N VAL A 76 -3.67 -7.49 -11.51
CA VAL A 76 -2.58 -8.46 -11.69
C VAL A 76 -1.73 -8.10 -12.91
N GLU A 77 -2.34 -7.71 -14.03
CA GLU A 77 -1.60 -7.28 -15.23
C GLU A 77 -0.74 -6.03 -14.97
N GLN A 78 -1.20 -5.17 -14.06
CA GLN A 78 -0.47 -3.97 -13.65
C GLN A 78 0.62 -4.24 -12.61
N SER A 79 0.76 -5.47 -12.09
CA SER A 79 1.72 -5.75 -11.01
C SER A 79 3.17 -5.51 -11.43
N GLY A 80 3.48 -5.65 -12.73
CA GLY A 80 4.80 -5.34 -13.28
C GLY A 80 5.14 -3.85 -13.37
N LEU A 81 4.17 -2.96 -13.12
CA LEU A 81 4.36 -1.51 -13.09
C LEU A 81 4.59 -0.99 -11.67
N LEU A 82 4.45 -1.83 -10.64
CA LEU A 82 4.58 -1.39 -9.25
C LEU A 82 6.01 -0.94 -8.97
N ALA A 83 6.14 0.29 -8.46
CA ALA A 83 7.38 0.85 -7.96
C ALA A 83 7.44 0.77 -6.43
N ASP A 84 8.64 0.97 -5.89
CA ASP A 84 8.89 0.94 -4.46
C ASP A 84 8.01 1.94 -3.69
N TRP A 85 7.66 1.56 -2.47
CA TRP A 85 6.95 2.44 -1.56
C TRP A 85 7.85 3.63 -1.20
N ILE A 86 7.34 4.84 -1.41
CA ILE A 86 8.07 6.07 -1.08
C ILE A 86 7.92 6.34 0.41
N ALA A 87 9.05 6.46 1.11
CA ALA A 87 9.10 6.92 2.49
C ALA A 87 10.17 8.02 2.62
N TYR A 88 9.82 9.10 3.33
CA TYR A 88 10.79 10.14 3.68
C TYR A 88 11.75 9.63 4.77
N PRO A 89 13.03 10.05 4.74
CA PRO A 89 14.02 9.58 5.71
C PRO A 89 13.76 10.12 7.11
N GLY A 90 14.30 9.43 8.13
CA GLY A 90 14.21 9.84 9.52
C GLY A 90 12.92 9.37 10.22
N ASP A 91 12.79 9.75 11.49
CA ASP A 91 11.69 9.31 12.36
C ASP A 91 10.35 9.96 12.01
N ASN A 92 10.37 11.09 11.28
CA ASN A 92 9.21 11.90 10.95
C ASN A 92 8.58 11.58 9.58
N GLY A 93 8.95 10.48 8.92
CA GLY A 93 8.53 10.22 7.53
C GLY A 93 7.00 10.19 7.31
N LEU A 94 6.23 9.71 8.30
CA LEU A 94 4.76 9.75 8.27
C LEU A 94 4.21 11.18 8.46
N ALA A 95 4.84 11.99 9.33
CA ALA A 95 4.43 13.37 9.55
C ALA A 95 4.66 14.21 8.28
N ILE A 96 5.79 14.02 7.59
CA ILE A 96 6.07 14.67 6.30
C ILE A 96 5.00 14.32 5.27
N THR A 97 4.58 13.05 5.21
CA THR A 97 3.51 12.61 4.30
C THR A 97 2.19 13.31 4.61
N GLN A 98 1.87 13.47 5.90
CA GLN A 98 0.65 14.15 6.35
C GLN A 98 0.64 15.64 5.94
N VAL A 99 1.74 16.37 6.19
CA VAL A 99 1.89 17.78 5.78
C VAL A 99 1.59 17.98 4.30
N LEU A 100 2.16 17.12 3.45
CA LEU A 100 1.93 17.19 2.01
C LEU A 100 0.49 16.84 1.62
N TYR A 101 -0.14 15.89 2.32
CA TYR A 101 -1.54 15.53 2.09
C TYR A 101 -2.48 16.66 2.48
N ASP A 102 -2.24 17.31 3.61
CA ASP A 102 -3.03 18.44 4.09
C ASP A 102 -2.91 19.63 3.12
N GLY A 103 -1.71 19.92 2.62
CA GLY A 103 -1.50 20.93 1.57
C GLY A 103 -2.18 20.59 0.23
N MET A 104 -2.18 19.31 -0.18
CA MET A 104 -2.94 18.90 -1.37
C MET A 104 -4.45 18.99 -1.15
N GLU A 105 -4.93 18.65 0.05
CA GLU A 105 -6.34 18.78 0.42
C GLU A 105 -6.77 20.25 0.37
N SER A 106 -5.98 21.17 0.94
CA SER A 106 -6.29 22.61 0.96
C SER A 106 -6.40 23.21 -0.45
N ILE A 107 -5.63 22.72 -1.42
CA ILE A 107 -5.76 23.09 -2.83
C ILE A 107 -7.11 22.64 -3.39
N VAL A 108 -7.52 21.40 -3.09
CA VAL A 108 -8.74 20.79 -3.63
C VAL A 108 -10.00 21.37 -2.97
N THR A 109 -9.95 21.69 -1.69
CA THR A 109 -11.05 22.33 -0.95
C THR A 109 -11.18 23.83 -1.27
N GLY A 110 -10.11 24.44 -1.78
CA GLY A 110 -10.04 25.87 -2.08
C GLY A 110 -9.66 26.74 -0.87
N ASP A 111 -9.17 26.13 0.20
CA ASP A 111 -8.66 26.83 1.39
C ASP A 111 -7.34 27.55 1.08
N SER A 112 -6.50 26.96 0.21
CA SER A 112 -5.27 27.58 -0.29
C SER A 112 -5.44 28.01 -1.75
N ASN A 113 -5.36 29.33 -1.99
CA ASN A 113 -5.49 29.91 -3.33
C ASN A 113 -4.21 30.60 -3.83
N ASP A 114 -3.23 30.80 -2.93
CA ASP A 114 -1.90 31.29 -3.27
C ASP A 114 -0.93 30.10 -3.29
N MET A 115 -0.58 29.66 -4.50
CA MET A 115 0.25 28.47 -4.68
C MET A 115 1.71 28.71 -4.33
N GLU A 116 2.20 29.95 -4.46
CA GLU A 116 3.59 30.28 -4.13
C GLU A 116 3.76 30.30 -2.62
N ALA A 117 2.83 30.94 -1.89
CA ALA A 117 2.82 30.94 -0.43
C ALA A 117 2.68 29.53 0.14
N LEU A 118 1.75 28.72 -0.39
CA LEU A 118 1.58 27.33 0.05
C LEU A 118 2.84 26.50 -0.22
N GLN A 119 3.50 26.69 -1.35
CA GLN A 119 4.74 25.99 -1.65
C GLN A 119 5.85 26.34 -0.66
N GLU A 120 6.00 27.62 -0.31
CA GLU A 120 6.98 28.07 0.68
C GLU A 120 6.71 27.44 2.06
N GLU A 121 5.46 27.47 2.52
CA GLU A 121 5.02 26.86 3.79
C GLU A 121 5.32 25.36 3.84
N LEU A 122 4.92 24.61 2.80
CA LEU A 122 5.17 23.17 2.74
C LEU A 122 6.67 22.84 2.70
N VAL A 123 7.49 23.65 2.03
CA VAL A 123 8.95 23.46 2.03
C VAL A 123 9.54 23.70 3.41
N GLU A 124 9.10 24.75 4.10
CA GLU A 124 9.54 25.06 5.47
C GLU A 124 9.20 23.91 6.43
N GLU A 125 7.94 23.50 6.50
CA GLU A 125 7.49 22.45 7.41
C GLU A 125 8.15 21.09 7.13
N VAL A 126 8.28 20.71 5.85
CA VAL A 126 8.97 19.46 5.49
C VAL A 126 10.45 19.54 5.85
N SER A 127 11.10 20.69 5.66
CA SER A 127 12.51 20.87 6.00
C SER A 127 12.78 20.72 7.49
N ASP A 128 11.88 21.24 8.34
CA ASP A 128 11.97 21.11 9.80
C ASP A 128 11.79 19.68 10.31
N LEU A 129 11.11 18.84 9.53
CA LEU A 129 10.87 17.44 9.86
C LEU A 129 11.96 16.49 9.34
N LEU A 130 12.74 16.91 8.34
CA LEU A 130 13.84 16.12 7.80
C LEU A 130 15.01 16.02 8.80
N PRO A 131 15.80 14.92 8.75
CA PRO A 131 16.96 14.72 9.63
C PRO A 131 18.18 15.57 9.27
#